data_AF-A0A552E7K9-F1
#
_entry.id   AF-A0A552E7K9-F1
#
_cell.length_a   1.000
_cell.length_b   1.000
_cell.length_c   1.000
_cell.angle_alpha   90.00
_cell.angle_beta   90.00
_cell.angle_gamma   90.00
#
_symmetry.space_group_name_H-M   'P 1'
#
loop_
_entity.id
_entity.type
_entity.pdbx_description
1 polymer ?
#
loop_
_entity_poly.entity_id
_entity_poly.type
_entity_poly.pdbx_seq_one_letter_code
_entity_poly.pdbx_strand_id
1 'polypeptide(L)'
;MEKESVTIRFPSELMRQAKRLKSGKESFNELVVEAVEREVRRRKALEAHETIQRLREQVKRRTGVHPDPLPSLRQLREGEWELE
;
A
#
# COMPACT_ATOMS: atom_id res chain seq x y z
N MET A 1 15.09 -14.71 -14.01
CA MET A 1 15.13 -13.24 -13.93
C MET A 1 16.49 -12.79 -14.40
N GLU A 2 16.54 -11.92 -15.41
CA GLU A 2 17.77 -11.23 -15.78
C GLU A 2 18.22 -10.36 -14.61
N LYS A 3 19.52 -10.35 -14.34
CA LYS A 3 20.12 -9.62 -13.22
C LYS A 3 21.04 -8.55 -13.79
N GLU A 4 20.69 -7.29 -13.55
CA GLU A 4 21.57 -6.15 -13.83
C GLU A 4 22.39 -5.83 -12.58
N SER A 5 23.67 -5.51 -12.77
CA SER A 5 24.57 -5.14 -11.67
C SER A 5 24.76 -3.64 -11.61
N VAL A 6 24.54 -3.04 -10.43
CA VAL A 6 24.74 -1.61 -10.20
C VAL A 6 25.75 -1.44 -9.08
N THR A 7 26.73 -0.54 -9.26
CA THR A 7 27.69 -0.19 -8.20
C THR A 7 27.19 1.05 -7.46
N ILE A 8 26.93 0.91 -6.16
CA ILE A 8 26.43 1.99 -5.30
C ILE A 8 27.40 2.18 -4.14
N ARG A 9 27.68 3.44 -3.79
CA ARG A 9 28.53 3.77 -2.63
C ARG A 9 27.67 3.94 -1.39
N PHE A 10 27.93 3.13 -0.37
CA PHE A 10 27.29 3.24 0.93
C PHE A 10 28.19 3.96 1.94
N PRO A 11 27.62 4.77 2.85
CA PRO A 11 28.35 5.26 4.01
C PRO A 11 28.97 4.12 4.81
N SER A 12 30.21 4.30 5.26
CA SER A 12 30.97 3.23 5.92
C SER A 12 30.36 2.76 7.24
N GLU A 13 29.64 3.65 7.93
CA GLU A 13 28.92 3.33 9.18
C GLU A 13 27.70 2.46 8.92
N LEU A 14 26.93 2.78 7.87
CA LEU A 14 25.74 2.03 7.49
C LEU A 14 26.11 0.62 7.03
N MET A 15 27.22 0.48 6.29
CA MET A 15 27.80 -0.82 5.95
C MET A 15 28.17 -1.65 7.18
N ARG A 16 28.76 -1.01 8.21
CA ARG A 16 29.13 -1.69 9.46
C ARG A 16 27.89 -2.16 10.23
N GLN A 17 26.86 -1.33 10.31
CA GLN A 17 25.60 -1.67 10.97
C GLN A 17 24.89 -2.83 10.26
N ALA A 18 24.75 -2.75 8.94
CA ALA A 18 24.09 -3.79 8.14
C ALA A 18 24.85 -5.12 8.20
N LYS A 19 26.19 -5.10 8.22
CA LYS A 19 27.00 -6.32 8.45
C LYS A 19 26.83 -6.93 9.84
N ARG A 20 26.53 -6.14 10.87
CA ARG A 20 26.26 -6.64 12.24
C ARG A 20 24.87 -7.28 12.36
N LEU A 21 23.91 -6.80 11.58
CA LEU A 21 22.54 -7.32 11.54
C LEU A 21 22.40 -8.62 10.74
N LYS A 22 23.43 -8.99 9.98
CA LYS A 22 23.45 -10.22 9.20
C LYS A 22 23.38 -11.45 10.12
N SER A 23 22.29 -12.21 10.02
CA SER A 23 22.24 -13.59 10.53
C SER A 23 23.25 -14.41 9.73
N GLY A 24 24.09 -15.19 10.39
CA GLY A 24 25.39 -15.68 9.87
C GLY A 24 25.39 -16.52 8.59
N LYS A 25 24.26 -16.72 7.91
CA LYS A 25 24.12 -17.50 6.66
C LYS A 25 23.76 -16.69 5.41
N GLU A 26 23.31 -15.44 5.52
CA GLU A 26 22.80 -14.67 4.36
C GLU A 26 23.89 -13.83 3.70
N SER A 27 23.94 -13.74 2.37
CA SER A 27 24.85 -12.81 1.69
C SER A 27 24.46 -11.37 1.98
N PHE A 28 25.44 -10.46 2.08
CA PHE A 28 25.14 -9.02 2.19
C PHE A 28 24.31 -8.53 0.98
N ASN A 29 24.54 -9.14 -0.18
CA ASN A 29 23.77 -8.84 -1.38
C ASN A 29 22.30 -9.23 -1.22
N GLU A 30 22.00 -10.37 -0.59
CA GLU A 30 20.62 -10.82 -0.35
C GLU A 30 19.88 -9.85 0.57
N LEU A 31 20.55 -9.38 1.64
CA LEU A 31 20.01 -8.36 2.54
C LEU A 31 19.66 -7.06 1.78
N VAL A 32 20.54 -6.62 0.87
CA VAL A 32 20.30 -5.41 0.07
C VAL A 32 19.13 -5.62 -0.89
N VAL A 33 19.07 -6.76 -1.57
CA VAL A 33 17.96 -7.09 -2.48
C VAL A 33 16.64 -7.11 -1.72
N GLU A 34 16.57 -7.78 -0.56
CA GLU A 34 15.37 -7.83 0.27
C GLU A 34 14.96 -6.44 0.75
N ALA A 35 15.91 -5.63 1.21
CA ALA A 35 15.63 -4.27 1.66
C ALA A 35 15.06 -3.40 0.52
N VAL A 36 15.62 -3.50 -0.68
CA VAL A 36 15.14 -2.78 -1.86
C VAL A 36 13.75 -3.26 -2.27
N GLU A 37 13.51 -4.58 -2.33
CA GLU A 37 12.19 -5.11 -2.64
C GLU A 37 11.13 -4.63 -1.66
N ARG A 38 11.45 -4.65 -0.36
CA ARG A 38 10.57 -4.16 0.70
C ARG A 38 10.25 -2.68 0.52
N GLU A 39 11.24 -1.86 0.20
CA GLU A 39 11.04 -0.42 -0.01
C GLU A 39 10.23 -0.13 -1.27
N VAL A 40 10.47 -0.85 -2.36
CA VAL A 40 9.66 -0.74 -3.60
C VAL A 40 8.20 -1.09 -3.31
N ARG A 41 7.94 -2.21 -2.62
CA ARG A 41 6.58 -2.61 -2.23
C ARG A 41 5.93 -1.55 -1.34
N ARG A 42 6.67 -1.03 -0.36
CA ARG A 42 6.18 0.02 0.55
C ARG A 42 5.79 1.29 -0.20
N ARG A 43 6.62 1.77 -1.13
CA ARG A 43 6.31 2.97 -1.93
C ARG A 43 5.09 2.77 -2.81
N LYS A 44 4.98 1.63 -3.49
CA LYS A 44 3.78 1.30 -4.29
C LYS A 44 2.51 1.26 -3.45
N ALA A 45 2.58 0.70 -2.24
CA ALA A 45 1.44 0.65 -1.33
C ALA A 45 1.01 2.05 -0.87
N LEU A 46 1.97 2.94 -0.58
CA LEU A 46 1.68 4.33 -0.22
C LEU A 46 1.03 5.09 -1.38
N GLU A 47 1.57 4.96 -2.59
CA GLU A 47 1.01 5.60 -3.79
C GLU A 47 -0.42 5.11 -4.09
N ALA A 48 -0.66 3.81 -3.95
CA ALA A 48 -2.00 3.24 -4.10
C ALA A 48 -2.96 3.79 -3.03
N HIS A 49 -2.50 3.91 -1.78
CA HIS A 49 -3.29 4.48 -0.70
C HIS A 49 -3.67 5.94 -0.96
N GLU A 50 -2.71 6.76 -1.38
CA GLU A 50 -2.94 8.16 -1.74
C GLU A 50 -3.93 8.29 -2.91
N THR A 51 -3.80 7.42 -3.91
CA THR A 51 -4.72 7.37 -5.06
C THR A 51 -6.15 7.04 -4.60
N ILE A 52 -6.32 6.06 -3.72
CA ILE A 52 -7.63 5.70 -3.16
C ILE A 52 -8.23 6.88 -2.38
N GLN A 53 -7.44 7.55 -1.55
CA GLN A 53 -7.94 8.71 -0.80
C GLN A 53 -8.39 9.83 -1.74
N ARG A 54 -7.59 10.13 -2.78
CA ARG A 54 -7.93 11.15 -3.78
C ARG A 54 -9.23 10.83 -4.50
N LEU A 55 -9.41 9.58 -4.94
CA LEU A 55 -10.62 9.12 -5.61
C LEU A 55 -11.84 9.21 -4.69
N ARG A 56 -11.70 8.77 -3.42
CA ARG A 56 -12.78 8.86 -2.43
C ARG A 56 -13.21 10.31 -2.20
N GLU A 57 -12.24 11.22 -2.09
CA GLU A 57 -12.50 12.65 -1.92
C GLU A 57 -13.21 13.25 -3.15
N GLN A 58 -12.78 12.88 -4.36
CA GLN A 58 -13.46 13.29 -5.59
C GLN A 58 -14.91 12.79 -5.67
N VAL A 59 -15.14 11.51 -5.35
CA VAL A 59 -16.49 10.94 -5.33
C VAL A 59 -17.33 11.65 -4.27
N LYS A 60 -16.82 11.80 -3.05
CA LYS A 60 -17.51 12.51 -1.96
C LYS A 60 -17.88 13.95 -2.32
N ARG A 61 -17.01 14.67 -3.04
CA ARG A 61 -17.32 16.03 -3.54
C ARG A 61 -18.41 16.02 -4.62
N ARG A 62 -18.44 14.99 -5.47
CA ARG A 62 -19.39 14.88 -6.59
C ARG A 62 -20.77 14.40 -6.15
N THR A 63 -20.84 13.35 -5.33
CA THR A 63 -22.09 12.69 -4.94
C THR A 63 -22.51 12.97 -3.49
N GLY A 64 -21.66 13.63 -2.71
CA GLY A 64 -21.88 13.81 -1.28
C GLY A 64 -21.60 12.53 -0.49
N VAL A 65 -22.07 12.50 0.76
CA VAL A 65 -22.07 11.27 1.56
C VAL A 65 -23.36 10.52 1.24
N HIS A 66 -23.24 9.29 0.73
CA HIS A 66 -24.42 8.46 0.54
C HIS A 66 -25.08 8.19 1.90
N PRO A 67 -26.41 8.39 2.02
CA PRO A 67 -27.12 8.07 3.24
C PRO A 67 -27.05 6.56 3.54
N ASP A 68 -27.22 6.21 4.81
CA ASP A 68 -27.28 4.80 5.23
C ASP A 68 -28.41 4.08 4.46
N PRO A 69 -28.11 3.00 3.72
CA PRO A 69 -29.12 2.26 2.97
C PRO A 69 -29.96 1.33 3.86
N LEU A 70 -29.58 1.09 5.11
CA LEU A 70 -30.28 0.14 5.99
C LEU A 70 -31.78 0.43 6.18
N PRO A 71 -32.22 1.69 6.37
CA PRO A 71 -33.64 2.02 6.42
C PRO A 71 -34.36 1.67 5.11
N SER A 72 -33.78 2.03 3.96
CA SER A 72 -34.36 1.75 2.63
C SER A 72 -34.47 0.25 2.35
N LEU A 73 -33.45 -0.53 2.75
CA LEU A 73 -33.46 -2.00 2.65
C LEU A 73 -34.50 -2.64 3.58
N ARG A 74 -34.72 -2.05 4.77
CA ARG A 74 -35.76 -2.49 5.70
C ARG A 74 -37.15 -2.28 5.09
N GLN A 75 -37.42 -1.09 4.56
CA GLN A 75 -38.66 -0.78 3.84
C GLN A 75 -38.89 -1.73 2.66
N LEU A 76 -37.84 -2.06 1.90
CA LEU A 76 -37.89 -3.02 0.79
C LEU A 76 -38.27 -4.44 1.24
N ARG A 77 -37.76 -4.86 2.41
CA ARG A 77 -38.05 -6.18 2.99
C ARG A 77 -39.45 -6.25 3.59
N GLU A 78 -39.90 -5.16 4.20
CA GLU A 78 -41.22 -5.05 4.84
C GLU A 78 -42.35 -4.79 3.82
N GLY A 79 -42.00 -4.57 2.54
CA GLY A 79 -42.96 -4.40 1.45
C GLY A 79 -43.56 -2.99 1.36
N GLU A 80 -42.97 -2.01 2.04
CA GLU A 80 -43.47 -0.63 2.13
C GLU A 80 -43.06 0.27 0.95
N TRP A 81 -42.54 -0.30 -0.14
CA TRP A 81 -42.24 0.49 -1.35
C TRP A 81 -43.51 0.68 -2.18
N GLU A 82 -44.23 1.78 -1.93
CA GLU A 82 -45.22 2.28 -2.88
C GLU A 82 -44.47 2.85 -4.10
N LEU A 83 -44.68 2.23 -5.26
CA LEU A 83 -44.28 2.78 -6.56
C LEU A 83 -45.28 3.90 -6.90
N GLU A 84 -44.90 5.16 -6.69
CA GLU A 84 -45.48 6.31 -7.41
C GLU A 84 -44.73 6.58 -8.72
#